data_AF-A0A7S1D1Q7-F1
#
_entry.id   AF-A0A7S1D1Q7-F1
#
_cell.length_a   1.000
_cell.length_b   1.000
_cell.length_c   1.000
_cell.angle_alpha   90.00
_cell.angle_beta   90.00
_cell.angle_gamma   90.00
#
_symmetry.space_group_name_H-M   'P 1'
#
loop_
_entity.id
_entity.type
_entity.pdbx_description
1 polymer ?
#
loop_
_entity_poly.entity_id
_entity_poly.type
_entity_poly.pdbx_seq_one_letter_code
_entity_poly.pdbx_strand_id
1 'polypeptide(L)'
;MPSSATLKKINAVSGLGFAVFVLLHFLSHYALNLSYEQATETMLAMRIIYQNPVFEVLLLCCLLAHMYSNAGLYMARSKLASTKKDDDAAKKKKQPLPGLTELNAHRYAGYALAVFIFGHVFAVRIAPLLFLPEDPGAYDYSFVAKVYELVPFYIFPIYLSIFGMVGGWHTIYGVRSAIATLSGKSVVGKPFPLPLKIVALLSHALVIGALISLEGYRTTVDMSEKAELHDKLNAAMGIH
;
A
#
# COMPACT_ATOMS: atom_id res chain seq x y z
N MET A 1 -2.62 22.20 -18.89
CA MET A 1 -2.34 20.87 -18.29
C MET A 1 -1.08 20.29 -18.92
N PRO A 2 -0.22 19.57 -18.18
CA PRO A 2 0.94 18.88 -18.75
C PRO A 2 0.54 17.87 -19.84
N SER A 3 1.45 17.59 -20.76
CA SER A 3 1.21 16.58 -21.80
C SER A 3 1.04 15.17 -21.21
N SER A 4 0.35 14.26 -21.92
CA SER A 4 0.23 12.86 -21.50
C SER A 4 1.59 12.17 -21.31
N ALA A 5 2.61 12.55 -22.07
CA ALA A 5 3.96 12.03 -21.91
C ALA A 5 4.61 12.53 -20.61
N THR A 6 4.45 13.82 -20.30
CA THR A 6 4.90 14.43 -19.04
C THR A 6 4.22 13.79 -17.84
N LEU A 7 2.89 13.62 -17.88
CA LEU A 7 2.14 12.98 -16.79
C LEU A 7 2.58 11.54 -16.55
N LYS A 8 2.84 10.76 -17.60
CA LYS A 8 3.39 9.39 -17.47
C LYS A 8 4.75 9.38 -16.79
N LYS A 9 5.65 10.32 -17.12
CA LYS A 9 6.96 10.44 -16.48
C LYS A 9 6.83 10.83 -15.01
N ILE A 10 6.01 11.84 -14.69
CA ILE A 10 5.73 12.23 -13.30
C ILE A 10 5.22 11.03 -12.52
N ASN A 11 4.20 10.33 -13.04
CA ASN A 11 3.62 9.16 -12.40
C ASN A 11 4.65 8.04 -12.15
N ALA A 12 5.54 7.80 -13.11
CA ALA A 12 6.58 6.78 -13.01
C ALA A 12 7.64 7.13 -11.96
N VAL A 13 8.17 8.36 -11.97
CA VAL A 13 9.17 8.82 -11.01
C VAL A 13 8.60 8.84 -9.60
N SER A 14 7.42 9.44 -9.43
CA SER A 14 6.79 9.54 -8.11
C SER A 14 6.36 8.18 -7.57
N GLY A 15 5.89 7.28 -8.45
CA GLY A 15 5.57 5.89 -8.09
C GLY A 15 6.79 5.08 -7.66
N LEU A 16 7.94 5.25 -8.33
CA LEU A 16 9.20 4.62 -7.90
C LEU A 16 9.69 5.18 -6.56
N GLY A 17 9.59 6.50 -6.36
CA GLY A 17 9.92 7.12 -5.07
C GLY A 17 9.06 6.55 -3.94
N PHE A 18 7.74 6.45 -4.13
CA PHE A 18 6.84 5.87 -3.15
C PHE A 18 7.06 4.36 -2.95
N ALA A 19 7.47 3.63 -3.99
CA ALA A 19 7.77 2.19 -3.89
C ALA A 19 8.93 1.91 -2.92
N VAL A 20 9.89 2.82 -2.76
CA VAL A 20 10.96 2.68 -1.75
C VAL A 20 10.36 2.59 -0.34
N PHE A 21 9.43 3.48 -0.01
CA PHE A 21 8.71 3.43 1.26
C PHE A 21 7.93 2.13 1.43
N VAL A 22 7.16 1.73 0.41
CA VAL A 22 6.35 0.50 0.49
C VAL A 22 7.23 -0.73 0.72
N LEU A 23 8.43 -0.78 0.12
CA LEU A 23 9.38 -1.86 0.37
C LEU A 23 9.88 -1.87 1.82
N LEU A 24 10.33 -0.73 2.36
CA LEU A 24 10.76 -0.64 3.77
C LEU A 24 9.62 -1.02 4.73
N HIS A 25 8.42 -0.51 4.45
CA HIS A 25 7.22 -0.75 5.22
C HIS A 25 6.84 -2.24 5.20
N PHE A 26 6.76 -2.87 4.03
CA PHE A 26 6.44 -4.30 3.95
C PHE A 26 7.53 -5.20 4.52
N LEU A 27 8.81 -4.88 4.34
CA LEU A 27 9.89 -5.67 4.95
C LEU A 27 9.75 -5.68 6.48
N SER A 28 9.40 -4.56 7.10
CA SER A 28 9.17 -4.51 8.55
C SER A 28 8.03 -5.42 9.00
N HIS A 29 6.96 -5.52 8.20
CA HIS A 29 5.80 -6.36 8.50
C HIS A 29 6.03 -7.82 8.14
N TYR A 30 6.80 -8.13 7.10
CA TYR A 30 7.13 -9.51 6.74
C TYR A 30 7.97 -10.20 7.80
N ALA A 31 8.76 -9.45 8.57
CA ALA A 31 9.51 -9.99 9.70
C ALA A 31 8.62 -10.62 10.79
N LEU A 32 7.31 -10.30 10.85
CA LEU A 32 6.35 -11.01 11.71
C LEU A 32 6.24 -12.50 11.39
N ASN A 33 6.60 -12.91 10.17
CA ASN A 33 6.64 -14.33 9.81
C ASN A 33 7.82 -15.08 10.49
N LEU A 34 8.76 -14.37 11.10
CA LEU A 34 9.93 -14.92 11.78
C LEU A 34 9.73 -14.92 13.30
N SER A 35 9.57 -13.74 13.91
CA SER A 35 9.21 -13.57 15.32
C SER A 35 8.68 -12.16 15.59
N TYR A 36 8.05 -11.97 16.76
CA TYR A 36 7.55 -10.66 17.19
C TYR A 36 8.70 -9.67 17.47
N GLU A 37 9.76 -10.15 18.10
CA GLU A 37 10.95 -9.38 18.46
C GLU A 37 11.67 -8.89 17.20
N GLN A 38 11.94 -9.80 16.26
CA GLN A 38 12.58 -9.45 14.98
C GLN A 38 11.74 -8.45 14.18
N ALA A 39 10.41 -8.62 14.18
CA ALA A 39 9.51 -7.68 13.54
C ALA A 39 9.59 -6.29 14.18
N THR A 40 9.60 -6.23 15.52
CA THR A 40 9.67 -4.98 16.28
C THR A 40 11.00 -4.28 16.05
N GLU A 41 12.12 -4.98 16.16
CA GLU A 41 13.46 -4.46 15.86
C GLU A 41 13.55 -3.93 14.43
N THR A 42 13.08 -4.72 13.45
CA THR A 42 13.08 -4.30 12.04
C THR A 42 12.20 -3.08 11.84
N MET A 43 11.01 -3.05 12.43
CA MET A 43 10.10 -1.91 12.34
C MET A 43 10.73 -0.64 12.93
N LEU A 44 11.32 -0.72 14.12
CA LEU A 44 12.00 0.42 14.74
C LEU A 44 13.18 0.90 13.90
N ALA A 45 14.00 0.00 13.37
CA ALA A 45 15.11 0.34 12.49
C ALA A 45 14.64 1.05 11.20
N MET A 46 13.56 0.56 10.57
CA MET A 46 13.03 1.18 9.36
C MET A 46 12.31 2.51 9.65
N ARG A 47 11.67 2.67 10.82
CA ARG A 47 11.03 3.93 11.24
C ARG A 47 12.01 5.09 11.31
N ILE A 48 13.26 4.85 11.72
CA ILE A 48 14.32 5.88 11.71
C ILE A 48 14.44 6.54 10.33
N ILE A 49 14.24 5.76 9.26
CA ILE A 49 14.28 6.24 7.89
C ILE A 49 12.94 6.89 7.52
N TYR A 50 11.85 6.12 7.56
CA TYR A 50 10.61 6.58 6.93
C TYR A 50 9.73 7.49 7.79
N GLN A 51 10.00 7.62 9.09
CA GLN A 51 9.37 8.61 9.97
C GLN A 51 10.28 9.83 10.19
N ASN A 52 11.40 9.92 9.47
CA ASN A 52 12.18 11.15 9.42
C ASN A 52 11.34 12.26 8.74
N PRO A 53 11.21 13.47 9.33
CA PRO A 53 10.34 14.51 8.77
C PRO A 53 10.64 14.89 7.32
N VAL A 54 11.92 14.91 6.93
CA VAL A 54 12.32 15.20 5.54
C VAL A 54 11.84 14.08 4.62
N PHE A 55 12.01 12.82 5.04
CA PHE A 55 11.54 11.68 4.26
C PHE A 55 10.01 11.67 4.15
N GLU A 56 9.28 11.93 5.23
CA GLU A 56 7.82 12.00 5.23
C GLU A 56 7.27 13.06 4.27
N VAL A 57 7.87 14.26 4.26
CA VAL A 57 7.49 15.32 3.31
C VAL A 57 7.74 14.88 1.88
N LEU A 58 8.90 14.26 1.60
CA LEU A 58 9.20 13.73 0.26
C LEU A 58 8.22 12.64 -0.15
N LEU A 59 7.86 11.73 0.75
CA LEU A 59 6.87 10.68 0.50
C LEU A 59 5.49 11.25 0.19
N LEU A 60 5.06 12.25 0.96
CA LEU A 60 3.80 12.94 0.70
C LEU A 60 3.82 13.60 -0.68
N CYS A 61 4.90 14.28 -1.04
CA CYS A 61 5.07 14.85 -2.38
C CYS A 61 5.01 13.77 -3.48
N CYS A 62 5.68 12.63 -3.29
CA CYS A 62 5.62 11.50 -4.21
C CYS A 62 4.19 10.96 -4.35
N LEU A 63 3.49 10.73 -3.23
CA LEU A 63 2.12 10.21 -3.23
C LEU A 63 1.17 11.17 -3.96
N LEU A 64 1.20 12.47 -3.60
CA LEU A 64 0.35 13.48 -4.23
C LEU A 64 0.64 13.63 -5.72
N ALA A 65 1.92 13.65 -6.12
CA ALA A 65 2.30 13.70 -7.54
C ALA A 65 1.84 12.45 -8.31
N HIS A 66 1.93 11.27 -7.68
CA HIS A 66 1.45 10.00 -8.25
C HIS A 66 -0.07 10.02 -8.45
N MET A 67 -0.83 10.41 -7.43
CA MET A 67 -2.29 10.52 -7.51
C MET A 67 -2.74 11.55 -8.54
N TYR A 68 -2.15 12.75 -8.52
CA TYR A 68 -2.46 13.84 -9.43
C TYR A 68 -2.22 13.43 -10.90
N SER A 69 -1.05 12.86 -11.19
CA SER A 69 -0.72 12.44 -12.55
C SER A 69 -1.59 11.28 -13.03
N ASN A 70 -1.95 10.33 -12.17
CA ASN A 70 -2.91 9.28 -12.49
C ASN A 70 -4.32 9.83 -12.79
N ALA A 71 -4.80 10.80 -12.00
CA ALA A 71 -6.08 11.47 -12.25
C ALA A 71 -6.08 12.18 -13.61
N GLY A 72 -5.00 12.93 -13.93
CA GLY A 72 -4.81 13.54 -15.23
C GLY A 72 -4.83 12.54 -16.39
N LEU A 73 -4.13 11.41 -16.24
CA LEU A 73 -4.12 10.34 -17.23
C LEU A 73 -5.47 9.63 -17.37
N TYR A 74 -6.23 9.49 -16.28
CA TYR A 74 -7.59 8.97 -16.31
C TYR A 74 -8.52 9.89 -17.10
N MET A 75 -8.52 11.20 -16.80
CA MET A 75 -9.32 12.19 -17.51
C MET A 75 -8.97 12.29 -19.00
N ALA A 76 -7.68 12.20 -19.35
CA ALA A 76 -7.25 12.18 -20.75
C ALA A 76 -7.80 10.96 -21.49
N ARG A 77 -7.81 9.78 -20.84
CA ARG A 77 -8.34 8.54 -21.40
C ARG A 77 -9.86 8.55 -21.52
N SER A 78 -10.58 9.08 -20.53
CA SER A 78 -12.04 9.15 -20.57
C SER A 78 -12.54 10.04 -21.71
N LYS A 79 -11.88 11.19 -21.94
CA LYS A 79 -12.17 12.08 -23.08
C LYS A 79 -11.96 11.40 -24.44
N LEU A 80 -10.88 10.64 -24.59
CA LEU A 80 -10.60 9.87 -25.82
C LEU A 80 -11.61 8.72 -26.04
N ALA A 81 -12.13 8.14 -24.95
CA ALA A 81 -13.13 7.09 -25.03
C ALA A 81 -14.52 7.63 -25.38
N SER A 82 -14.89 8.82 -24.88
CA SER A 82 -16.16 9.46 -25.23
C SER A 82 -16.19 9.89 -26.70
N THR A 83 -15.09 10.41 -27.25
CA THR A 83 -15.02 10.83 -28.66
C THR A 83 -15.07 9.66 -29.65
N LYS A 84 -14.64 8.46 -29.25
CA LYS A 84 -14.69 7.26 -30.11
C LYS A 84 -16.01 6.53 -30.08
N LYS A 85 -16.86 6.81 -29.09
CA LYS A 85 -18.13 6.12 -28.90
C LYS A 85 -19.13 6.45 -30.02
N ASP A 86 -18.91 7.56 -30.72
CA ASP A 86 -19.72 8.00 -31.85
C ASP A 86 -19.31 7.33 -33.18
N ASP A 87 -18.08 6.77 -33.27
CA ASP A 87 -17.55 6.16 -34.51
C ASP A 87 -17.60 4.62 -34.53
N ASP A 88 -17.62 3.96 -33.37
CA ASP A 88 -17.35 2.51 -33.24
C ASP A 88 -18.63 1.62 -33.09
N ALA A 89 -19.66 1.86 -33.91
CA ALA A 89 -20.81 0.95 -34.05
C ALA A 89 -20.44 -0.45 -34.63
N ALA A 90 -19.21 -0.65 -35.10
CA ALA A 90 -18.75 -1.91 -35.69
C ALA A 90 -17.97 -2.79 -34.69
N LYS A 91 -18.70 -3.64 -33.95
CA LYS A 91 -18.14 -4.68 -33.06
C LYS A 91 -17.32 -5.73 -33.83
N LYS A 92 -16.03 -5.50 -34.06
CA LYS A 92 -15.06 -6.60 -34.30
C LYS A 92 -14.72 -7.26 -32.96
N LYS A 93 -14.82 -8.60 -32.89
CA LYS A 93 -14.32 -9.42 -31.75
C LYS A 93 -12.82 -9.16 -31.57
N LYS A 94 -12.46 -8.18 -30.76
CA LYS A 94 -11.06 -7.91 -30.39
C LYS A 94 -10.58 -9.06 -29.52
N GLN A 95 -9.58 -9.80 -30.00
CA GLN A 95 -8.89 -10.77 -29.17
C GLN A 95 -8.38 -10.09 -27.90
N PRO A 96 -8.43 -10.75 -26.73
CA PRO A 96 -7.98 -10.16 -25.48
C PRO A 96 -6.49 -9.83 -25.57
N LEU A 97 -6.14 -8.57 -25.28
CA LEU A 97 -4.75 -8.11 -25.26
C LEU A 97 -3.96 -8.92 -24.22
N PRO A 98 -2.78 -9.46 -24.56
CA PRO A 98 -1.94 -10.14 -23.58
C PRO A 98 -1.62 -9.23 -22.38
N GLY A 99 -1.73 -9.78 -21.17
CA GLY A 99 -1.45 -9.04 -19.92
C GLY A 99 -2.54 -8.04 -19.51
N LEU A 100 -3.70 -8.04 -20.17
CA LEU A 100 -4.80 -7.12 -19.86
C LEU A 100 -5.38 -7.37 -18.46
N THR A 101 -5.50 -8.64 -18.04
CA THR A 101 -5.98 -9.00 -16.71
C THR A 101 -5.10 -8.41 -15.62
N GLU A 102 -3.78 -8.56 -15.74
CA GLU A 102 -2.82 -8.04 -14.78
C GLU A 102 -2.77 -6.51 -14.77
N LEU A 103 -2.89 -5.89 -15.95
CA LEU A 103 -3.03 -4.44 -16.07
C LEU A 103 -4.29 -3.93 -15.37
N ASN A 104 -5.42 -4.62 -15.52
CA ASN A 104 -6.66 -4.26 -14.86
C ASN A 104 -6.57 -4.48 -13.35
N ALA A 105 -6.00 -5.59 -12.89
CA ALA A 105 -5.73 -5.84 -11.49
C ALA A 105 -4.85 -4.74 -10.87
N HIS A 106 -3.80 -4.29 -11.57
CA HIS A 106 -2.96 -3.17 -11.12
C HIS A 106 -3.76 -1.86 -10.97
N ARG A 107 -4.70 -1.57 -11.89
CA ARG A 107 -5.56 -0.39 -11.83
C ARG A 107 -6.54 -0.46 -10.67
N TYR A 108 -7.24 -1.58 -10.52
CA TYR A 108 -8.18 -1.79 -9.41
C TYR A 108 -7.47 -1.75 -8.06
N ALA A 109 -6.28 -2.34 -7.96
CA ALA A 109 -5.43 -2.21 -6.78
C ALA A 109 -5.12 -0.73 -6.48
N GLY A 110 -4.77 0.07 -7.50
CA GLY A 110 -4.55 1.50 -7.34
C GLY A 110 -5.78 2.27 -6.85
N TYR A 111 -6.98 1.93 -7.33
CA TYR A 111 -8.22 2.54 -6.86
C TYR A 111 -8.54 2.16 -5.41
N ALA A 112 -8.39 0.89 -5.05
CA ALA A 112 -8.56 0.44 -3.67
C ALA A 112 -7.58 1.13 -2.72
N LEU A 113 -6.30 1.21 -3.10
CA LEU A 113 -5.27 1.91 -2.33
C LEU A 113 -5.58 3.39 -2.14
N ALA A 114 -6.06 4.08 -3.19
CA ALA A 114 -6.38 5.51 -3.10
C ALA A 114 -7.47 5.81 -2.06
N VAL A 115 -8.40 4.86 -1.83
CA VAL A 115 -9.43 4.98 -0.78
C VAL A 115 -8.82 4.72 0.59
N PHE A 116 -8.08 3.62 0.74
CA PHE A 116 -7.63 3.14 2.05
C PHE A 116 -6.42 3.89 2.61
N ILE A 117 -5.53 4.45 1.77
CA ILE A 117 -4.26 5.01 2.21
C ILE A 117 -4.43 6.15 3.22
N PHE A 118 -5.44 7.01 3.08
CA PHE A 118 -5.65 8.12 4.01
C PHE A 118 -6.12 7.64 5.38
N GLY A 119 -7.04 6.68 5.41
CA GLY A 119 -7.49 6.06 6.66
C GLY A 119 -6.35 5.32 7.35
N HIS A 120 -5.54 4.60 6.58
CA HIS A 120 -4.35 3.91 7.08
C HIS A 120 -3.34 4.90 7.69
N VAL A 121 -2.90 5.91 6.94
CA VAL A 121 -1.93 6.93 7.42
C VAL A 121 -2.48 7.68 8.62
N PHE A 122 -3.77 8.02 8.62
CA PHE A 122 -4.38 8.66 9.77
C PHE A 122 -4.27 7.77 11.01
N ALA A 123 -4.70 6.50 10.90
CA ALA A 123 -4.72 5.57 12.02
C ALA A 123 -3.32 5.26 12.58
N VAL A 124 -2.32 5.05 11.71
CA VAL A 124 -1.00 4.54 12.15
C VAL A 124 0.07 5.62 12.29
N ARG A 125 -0.20 6.86 11.89
CA ARG A 125 0.77 7.96 11.99
C ARG A 125 0.20 9.24 12.57
N ILE A 126 -0.95 9.71 12.08
CA ILE A 126 -1.51 10.99 12.56
C ILE A 126 -2.12 10.85 13.95
N ALA A 127 -2.97 9.84 14.17
CA ALA A 127 -3.58 9.58 15.46
C ALA A 127 -2.55 9.40 16.60
N PRO A 128 -1.47 8.61 16.47
CA PRO A 128 -0.42 8.55 17.49
C PRO A 128 0.18 9.92 17.82
N LEU A 129 0.47 10.74 16.80
CA LEU A 129 1.04 12.08 17.01
C LEU A 129 0.05 13.05 17.69
N LEU A 130 -1.24 12.86 17.50
CA LEU A 130 -2.28 13.71 18.10
C LEU A 130 -2.66 13.27 19.52
N PHE A 131 -2.75 11.96 19.76
CA PHE A 131 -3.31 11.41 21.00
C PHE A 131 -2.24 10.86 21.96
N LEU A 132 -1.04 10.56 21.47
CA LEU A 132 0.12 10.13 22.26
C LEU A 132 1.38 10.93 21.88
N PRO A 133 1.37 12.27 22.02
CA PRO A 133 2.48 13.11 21.57
C PRO A 133 3.79 12.85 22.32
N GLU A 134 3.72 12.32 23.55
CA GLU A 134 4.88 12.01 24.40
C GLU A 134 5.61 10.73 23.98
N ASP A 135 4.86 9.74 23.46
CA ASP A 135 5.42 8.50 22.92
C ASP A 135 4.60 8.01 21.70
N PRO A 136 4.82 8.59 20.50
CA PRO A 136 4.19 8.10 19.28
C PRO A 136 4.67 6.70 18.88
N GLY A 137 5.79 6.23 19.44
CA GLY A 137 6.37 4.90 19.20
C GLY A 137 5.54 3.78 19.79
N ALA A 138 4.75 4.09 20.82
CA ALA A 138 3.74 3.24 21.45
C ALA A 138 2.80 2.52 20.47
N TYR A 139 2.54 3.10 19.30
CA TYR A 139 1.82 2.45 18.20
C TYR A 139 2.74 1.44 17.50
N ASP A 140 2.91 0.27 18.07
CA ASP A 140 3.61 -0.86 17.46
C ASP A 140 2.66 -2.05 17.27
N TYR A 141 3.21 -3.26 17.15
CA TYR A 141 2.43 -4.46 16.94
C TYR A 141 1.51 -4.82 18.12
N SER A 142 1.84 -4.41 19.35
CA SER A 142 0.98 -4.62 20.51
C SER A 142 -0.33 -3.83 20.37
N PHE A 143 -0.22 -2.57 19.95
CA PHE A 143 -1.38 -1.73 19.63
C PHE A 143 -2.22 -2.36 18.52
N VAL A 144 -1.59 -2.82 17.44
CA VAL A 144 -2.30 -3.44 16.31
C VAL A 144 -3.04 -4.70 16.78
N ALA A 145 -2.41 -5.57 17.57
CA ALA A 145 -3.05 -6.74 18.16
C ALA A 145 -4.25 -6.36 19.05
N LYS A 146 -4.20 -5.22 19.76
CA LYS A 146 -5.35 -4.75 20.52
C LYS A 146 -6.51 -4.31 19.64
N VAL A 147 -6.24 -3.60 18.55
CA VAL A 147 -7.29 -3.20 17.59
C VAL A 147 -7.95 -4.42 16.95
N TYR A 148 -7.21 -5.52 16.75
CA TYR A 148 -7.77 -6.80 16.32
C TYR A 148 -8.87 -7.31 17.27
N GLU A 149 -8.65 -7.22 18.58
CA GLU A 149 -9.64 -7.65 19.58
C GLU A 149 -10.87 -6.74 19.63
N LEU A 150 -10.67 -5.44 19.40
CA LEU A 150 -11.71 -4.42 19.52
C LEU A 150 -12.63 -4.35 18.30
N VAL A 151 -12.13 -4.66 17.11
CA VAL A 151 -12.92 -4.57 15.88
C VAL A 151 -13.61 -5.90 15.60
N PRO A 152 -14.96 -5.96 15.66
CA PRO A 152 -15.68 -7.22 15.53
C PRO A 152 -15.62 -7.81 14.12
N PHE A 153 -16.03 -9.07 14.01
CA PHE A 153 -16.20 -9.81 12.74
C PHE A 153 -14.95 -9.90 11.87
N TYR A 154 -13.74 -9.84 12.46
CA TYR A 154 -12.48 -9.91 11.72
C TYR A 154 -12.34 -8.83 10.61
N ILE A 155 -13.11 -7.74 10.70
CA ILE A 155 -13.12 -6.68 9.66
C ILE A 155 -11.73 -6.09 9.50
N PHE A 156 -11.03 -5.88 10.62
CA PHE A 156 -9.70 -5.29 10.63
C PHE A 156 -8.63 -6.17 9.97
N PRO A 157 -8.48 -7.48 10.33
CA PRO A 157 -7.59 -8.39 9.60
C PRO A 157 -7.92 -8.54 8.11
N ILE A 158 -9.21 -8.62 7.77
CA ILE A 158 -9.65 -8.71 6.36
C ILE A 158 -9.23 -7.46 5.59
N TYR A 159 -9.47 -6.29 6.18
CA TYR A 159 -9.04 -5.01 5.63
C TYR A 159 -7.52 -4.97 5.42
N LEU A 160 -6.71 -5.29 6.43
CA LEU A 160 -5.25 -5.28 6.32
C LEU A 160 -4.73 -6.30 5.31
N SER A 161 -5.36 -7.48 5.22
CA SER A 161 -5.03 -8.51 4.24
C SER A 161 -5.24 -7.97 2.83
N ILE A 162 -6.42 -7.43 2.54
CA ILE A 162 -6.75 -6.86 1.23
C ILE A 162 -5.81 -5.71 0.93
N PHE A 163 -5.64 -4.76 1.86
CA PHE A 163 -4.80 -3.57 1.71
C PHE A 163 -3.34 -3.93 1.42
N GLY A 164 -2.75 -4.85 2.19
CA GLY A 164 -1.40 -5.34 1.98
C GLY A 164 -1.25 -6.07 0.65
N MET A 165 -2.19 -6.95 0.29
CA MET A 165 -2.14 -7.68 -0.98
C MET A 165 -2.26 -6.76 -2.20
N VAL A 166 -3.19 -5.79 -2.19
CA VAL A 166 -3.30 -4.81 -3.28
C VAL A 166 -2.08 -3.90 -3.34
N GLY A 167 -1.50 -3.53 -2.19
CA GLY A 167 -0.24 -2.80 -2.09
C GLY A 167 0.92 -3.55 -2.74
N GLY A 168 1.09 -4.84 -2.42
CA GLY A 168 2.12 -5.70 -3.00
C GLY A 168 2.00 -5.83 -4.51
N TRP A 169 0.79 -6.16 -4.99
CA TRP A 169 0.51 -6.27 -6.42
C TRP A 169 0.73 -4.94 -7.16
N HIS A 170 0.20 -3.84 -6.62
CA HIS A 170 0.32 -2.52 -7.23
C HIS A 170 1.78 -2.08 -7.32
N THR A 171 2.57 -2.32 -6.28
CA THR A 171 4.00 -1.98 -6.24
C THR A 171 4.80 -2.77 -7.27
N ILE A 172 4.68 -4.10 -7.30
CA ILE A 172 5.48 -4.94 -8.20
C ILE A 172 5.14 -4.66 -9.66
N TYR A 173 3.86 -4.55 -10.01
CA TYR A 173 3.45 -4.17 -11.36
C TYR A 173 3.85 -2.74 -11.69
N GLY A 174 3.66 -1.83 -10.74
CA GLY A 174 3.95 -0.39 -10.85
C GLY A 174 5.43 -0.13 -11.13
N VAL A 175 6.35 -0.77 -10.40
CA VAL A 175 7.80 -0.66 -10.61
C VAL A 175 8.18 -1.08 -12.03
N ARG A 176 7.69 -2.25 -12.50
CA ARG A 176 7.90 -2.68 -13.89
C ARG A 176 7.37 -1.64 -14.90
N SER A 177 6.16 -1.15 -14.68
CA SER A 177 5.53 -0.17 -15.56
C SER A 177 6.28 1.17 -15.58
N ALA A 178 6.78 1.62 -14.44
CA ALA A 178 7.54 2.84 -14.28
C ALA A 178 8.90 2.74 -14.99
N ILE A 179 9.65 1.67 -14.74
CA ILE A 179 10.95 1.41 -15.42
C ILE A 179 10.75 1.36 -16.94
N ALA A 180 9.72 0.65 -17.42
CA ALA A 180 9.41 0.60 -18.84
C ALA A 180 9.13 2.00 -19.41
N THR A 181 8.30 2.79 -18.71
CA THR A 181 7.93 4.15 -19.13
C THR A 181 9.16 5.06 -19.20
N LEU A 182 10.04 5.03 -18.20
CA LEU A 182 11.26 5.83 -18.16
C LEU A 182 12.28 5.39 -19.22
N SER A 183 12.24 4.12 -19.61
CA SER A 183 13.03 3.54 -20.70
C SER A 183 12.40 3.74 -22.09
N GLY A 184 11.33 4.53 -22.22
CA GLY A 184 10.62 4.74 -23.49
C GLY A 184 9.86 3.51 -24.01
N LYS A 185 9.67 2.48 -23.18
CA LYS A 185 8.97 1.23 -23.50
C LYS A 185 7.55 1.24 -22.95
N SER A 186 6.68 0.40 -23.52
CA SER A 186 5.33 0.14 -23.00
C SER A 186 5.21 -1.29 -22.46
N VAL A 187 4.41 -1.45 -21.40
CA VAL A 187 3.97 -2.74 -20.86
C VAL A 187 2.60 -3.18 -21.38
N VAL A 188 1.86 -2.29 -22.04
CA VAL A 188 0.53 -2.58 -22.57
C VAL A 188 0.63 -3.60 -23.71
N GLY A 189 -0.24 -4.62 -23.68
CA GLY A 189 -0.25 -5.70 -24.68
C GLY A 189 0.88 -6.71 -24.50
N LYS A 190 1.61 -6.68 -23.37
CA LYS A 190 2.67 -7.64 -23.06
C LYS A 190 2.27 -8.47 -21.84
N PRO A 191 2.53 -9.80 -21.86
CA PRO A 191 2.26 -10.64 -20.71
C PRO A 191 3.04 -10.16 -19.49
N PHE A 192 2.46 -10.34 -18.30
CA PHE A 192 3.16 -10.07 -17.06
C PHE A 192 4.16 -11.21 -16.78
N PRO A 193 5.46 -10.91 -16.58
CA PRO A 193 6.50 -11.94 -16.44
C PRO A 193 6.22 -12.89 -15.28
N LEU A 194 6.40 -14.20 -15.51
CA LEU A 194 6.18 -15.23 -14.48
C LEU A 194 7.00 -15.00 -13.20
N PRO A 195 8.30 -14.63 -13.25
CA PRO A 195 9.04 -14.35 -12.02
C PRO A 195 8.41 -13.25 -11.17
N LEU A 196 7.89 -12.19 -11.79
CA LEU A 196 7.22 -11.10 -11.06
C LEU A 196 5.85 -11.51 -10.50
N LYS A 197 5.16 -12.47 -11.15
CA LYS A 197 3.95 -13.08 -10.57
C LYS A 197 4.28 -13.84 -9.30
N ILE A 198 5.36 -14.64 -9.32
CA ILE A 198 5.80 -15.41 -8.16
C ILE A 198 6.15 -14.45 -7.01
N VAL A 199 6.88 -13.37 -7.29
CA VAL A 199 7.19 -12.35 -6.27
C VAL A 199 5.92 -11.71 -5.70
N ALA A 200 4.90 -11.45 -6.53
CA ALA A 200 3.63 -10.89 -6.05
C ALA A 200 2.84 -11.89 -5.20
N LEU A 201 2.81 -13.17 -5.58
CA LEU A 201 2.18 -14.22 -4.79
C LEU A 201 2.91 -14.45 -3.45
N LEU A 202 4.24 -14.40 -3.46
CA LEU A 202 5.04 -14.49 -2.24
C LEU A 202 4.76 -13.30 -1.32
N SER A 203 4.67 -12.09 -1.87
CA SER A 203 4.26 -10.90 -1.11
C SER A 203 2.89 -11.11 -0.45
N HIS A 204 1.91 -11.67 -1.17
CA HIS A 204 0.59 -11.98 -0.59
C HIS A 204 0.67 -13.00 0.54
N ALA A 205 1.43 -14.09 0.34
CA ALA A 205 1.63 -15.11 1.36
C ALA A 205 2.30 -14.53 2.62
N LEU A 206 3.29 -13.64 2.45
CA LEU A 206 3.98 -12.98 3.56
C LEU A 206 3.08 -11.99 4.31
N VAL A 207 2.21 -11.25 3.60
CA VAL A 207 1.18 -10.41 4.24
C VAL A 207 0.27 -11.28 5.10
N ILE A 208 -0.31 -12.35 4.53
CA ILE A 208 -1.25 -13.22 5.26
C ILE A 208 -0.56 -13.86 6.47
N GLY A 209 0.65 -14.39 6.30
CA GLY A 209 1.40 -15.00 7.39
C GLY A 209 1.78 -14.02 8.50
N ALA A 210 2.07 -12.76 8.16
CA ALA A 210 2.31 -11.70 9.15
C ALA A 210 1.05 -11.42 9.99
N LEU A 211 -0.13 -11.34 9.37
CA LEU A 211 -1.38 -11.08 10.07
C LEU A 211 -1.81 -12.26 10.95
N ILE A 212 -1.61 -13.51 10.49
CA ILE A 212 -1.82 -14.71 11.31
C ILE A 212 -0.87 -14.71 12.53
N SER A 213 0.37 -14.25 12.36
CA SER A 213 1.33 -14.19 13.46
C SER A 213 0.92 -13.15 14.52
N LEU A 214 0.33 -12.02 14.11
CA LEU A 214 -0.22 -11.00 15.02
C LEU A 214 -1.39 -11.49 15.87
N GLU A 215 -2.20 -12.42 15.38
CA GLU A 215 -3.31 -13.03 16.14
C GLU A 215 -2.84 -14.01 17.24
N GLY A 216 -1.53 -14.12 17.49
CA GLY A 216 -0.99 -14.99 18.52
C GLY A 216 -0.85 -16.46 18.11
N TYR A 217 -1.18 -16.82 16.86
CA TYR A 217 -1.06 -18.20 16.38
C TYR A 217 0.38 -18.71 16.27
N ARG A 218 1.36 -17.79 16.18
CA ARG A 218 2.79 -18.14 16.03
C ARG A 218 3.71 -17.44 17.02
N THR A 219 3.32 -16.26 17.50
CA THR A 219 4.12 -15.45 18.42
C THR A 219 3.20 -14.90 19.50
N THR A 220 3.45 -15.21 20.77
CA THR A 220 2.73 -14.58 21.88
C THR A 220 3.20 -13.13 21.98
N VAL A 221 2.29 -12.19 21.75
CA VAL A 221 2.56 -10.78 22.03
C VAL A 221 2.43 -10.58 23.53
N ASP A 222 3.55 -10.30 24.21
CA ASP A 222 3.50 -9.96 25.63
C ASP A 222 2.96 -8.53 25.79
N MET A 223 1.75 -8.44 26.33
CA MET A 223 1.04 -7.17 26.56
C MET A 223 1.23 -6.63 27.98
N SER A 224 1.90 -7.39 28.86
CA SER A 224 1.95 -7.11 30.30
C SER A 224 2.67 -5.79 30.60
N GLU A 225 3.76 -5.49 29.88
CA GLU A 225 4.53 -4.26 30.05
C GLU A 225 3.81 -3.00 29.53
N LYS A 226 2.68 -3.17 28.81
CA LYS A 226 1.95 -2.08 28.16
C LYS A 226 0.54 -1.85 28.69
N ALA A 227 0.18 -2.49 29.80
CA ALA A 227 -1.14 -2.35 30.41
C ALA A 227 -1.50 -0.88 30.71
N GLU A 228 -0.57 -0.09 31.26
CA GLU A 228 -0.83 1.33 31.57
C GLU A 228 -1.05 2.18 30.31
N LEU A 229 -0.25 1.93 29.26
CA LEU A 229 -0.40 2.59 27.97
C LEU A 229 -1.73 2.23 27.30
N HIS A 230 -2.16 0.97 27.45
CA HIS A 230 -3.45 0.48 26.99
C HIS A 230 -4.61 1.22 27.66
N ASP A 231 -4.56 1.39 28.97
CA ASP A 231 -5.61 2.09 29.71
C ASP A 231 -5.71 3.55 29.29
N LYS A 232 -4.56 4.23 29.09
CA LYS A 232 -4.52 5.60 28.54
C LYS A 232 -5.14 5.67 27.16
N LEU A 233 -4.86 4.69 26.31
CA LEU A 233 -5.36 4.64 24.94
C LEU A 233 -6.86 4.36 24.89
N ASN A 234 -7.35 3.40 25.68
CA ASN A 234 -8.79 3.12 25.82
C ASN A 234 -9.53 4.38 26.32
N ALA A 235 -9.00 5.06 27.34
CA ALA A 235 -9.56 6.30 27.83
C ALA A 235 -9.58 7.41 26.77
N ALA A 236 -8.48 7.59 26.01
CA ALA A 236 -8.39 8.58 24.93
C ALA A 236 -9.36 8.30 23.76
N MET A 237 -9.65 7.02 23.49
CA MET A 237 -10.59 6.59 22.47
C MET A 237 -12.05 6.52 22.96
N GLY A 238 -12.30 6.75 24.25
CA GLY A 238 -13.64 6.60 24.85
C GLY A 238 -14.15 5.16 24.87
N ILE A 239 -13.24 4.19 24.93
CA ILE A 239 -13.53 2.76 25.06
C ILE A 239 -13.49 2.42 26.57
N HIS A 240 -14.63 2.07 27.14
CA HIS A 240 -14.79 1.69 28.55
C HIS A 240 -14.96 0.19 28.72
#